data_AF-A0A177WHA2-F1
#
_entry.id   AF-A0A177WHA2-F1
#
_cell.length_a   1.000
_cell.length_b   1.000
_cell.length_c   1.000
_cell.angle_alpha   90.00
_cell.angle_beta   90.00
_cell.angle_gamma   90.00
#
_symmetry.space_group_name_H-M   'P 1'
#
loop_
_entity.id
_entity.type
_entity.pdbx_description
1 polymer ?
#
loop_
_entity_poly.entity_id
_entity_poly.type
_entity_poly.pdbx_seq_one_letter_code
_entity_poly.pdbx_strand_id
1 'polypeptide(L)'
;MLVYDTTNSESFKALPKWSQFIKSIKDLRGSNGILVATKTDQSLRRQVTQQEGEEYAKQHNLVYFECAAATNTEVEAPFYYMANAFHGRFEEQLHLTSKIVADLH
;
A
#
# COMPACT_ATOMS: atom_id res chain seq x y z
N MET A 1 -1.68 1.48 -4.10
CA MET A 1 -0.28 1.08 -3.96
C MET A 1 0.59 2.26 -4.35
N LEU A 2 1.55 2.61 -3.51
CA LEU A 2 2.65 3.52 -3.82
C LEU A 2 3.94 2.71 -3.83
N VAL A 3 4.84 3.00 -4.77
CA VAL A 3 6.11 2.29 -4.90
C VAL A 3 7.23 3.31 -5.03
N TYR A 4 8.34 3.10 -4.34
CA TYR A 4 9.57 3.88 -4.50
C TYR A 4 10.79 2.95 -4.56
N ASP A 5 11.86 3.45 -5.15
CA ASP A 5 13.13 2.74 -5.29
C ASP A 5 14.07 3.12 -4.14
N THR A 6 14.52 2.13 -3.36
CA THR A 6 15.41 2.35 -2.21
C THR A 6 16.75 2.96 -2.59
N THR A 7 17.17 2.84 -3.86
CA THR A 7 18.40 3.42 -4.41
C THR A 7 18.20 4.81 -5.03
N ASN A 8 16.98 5.36 -4.99
CA ASN A 8 16.65 6.65 -5.57
C ASN A 8 15.81 7.49 -4.59
N SER A 9 16.48 8.34 -3.82
CA SER A 9 15.83 9.22 -2.84
C SER A 9 14.81 10.18 -3.45
N GLU A 10 14.96 10.61 -4.71
CA GLU A 10 13.99 11.46 -5.39
C GLU A 10 12.66 10.75 -5.63
N SER A 11 12.68 9.42 -5.85
CA SER A 11 11.45 8.62 -5.97
C SER A 11 10.64 8.60 -4.67
N PHE A 12 11.33 8.61 -3.52
CA PHE A 12 10.71 8.70 -2.21
C PHE A 12 10.16 10.10 -1.92
N LYS A 13 10.94 11.15 -2.25
CA LYS A 13 10.48 12.55 -2.13
C LYS A 13 9.26 12.87 -2.98
N ALA A 14 9.01 12.12 -4.05
CA ALA A 14 7.82 12.26 -4.89
C ALA A 14 6.54 11.64 -4.28
N LEU A 15 6.64 10.81 -3.24
CA LEU A 15 5.48 10.13 -2.64
C LEU A 15 4.35 11.07 -2.18
N PRO A 16 4.60 12.24 -1.56
CA PRO A 16 3.52 13.16 -1.17
C PRO A 16 2.65 13.60 -2.35
N LYS A 17 3.25 13.86 -3.51
CA LYS A 17 2.52 14.23 -4.75
C LYS A 17 1.60 13.10 -5.21
N TRP A 18 2.11 11.87 -5.21
CA TRP A 18 1.33 10.69 -5.61
C TRP A 18 0.23 10.34 -4.59
N SER A 19 0.51 10.51 -3.30
CA SER A 19 -0.46 10.34 -2.22
C SER A 19 -1.64 11.31 -2.36
N GLN A 20 -1.37 12.59 -2.66
CA GLN A 20 -2.41 13.58 -2.94
C GLN A 20 -3.23 13.21 -4.18
N PHE A 21 -2.59 12.79 -5.27
CA PHE A 21 -3.29 12.36 -6.48
C PHE A 21 -4.23 11.18 -6.21
N ILE A 22 -3.79 10.19 -5.43
CA ILE A 22 -4.65 9.04 -5.07
C ILE A 22 -5.85 9.49 -4.22
N LYS A 23 -5.65 10.42 -3.28
CA LYS A 23 -6.74 10.96 -2.46
C LYS A 23 -7.74 11.76 -3.30
N SER A 24 -7.29 12.49 -4.33
CA SER A 24 -8.18 13.31 -5.15
C SER A 24 -9.08 12.50 -6.09
N ILE A 25 -8.67 11.30 -6.48
CA ILE A 25 -9.42 10.44 -7.41
C ILE A 25 -10.27 9.37 -6.72
N LYS A 26 -10.29 9.33 -5.39
CA LYS A 26 -10.92 8.24 -4.66
C LYS A 26 -11.70 8.68 -3.42
N ASP A 27 -12.97 8.28 -3.35
CA ASP A 27 -13.76 8.19 -2.12
C ASP A 27 -13.36 6.90 -1.34
N LEU A 28 -12.07 6.76 -0.99
CA LEU A 28 -11.56 5.62 -0.21
C LEU A 28 -11.87 5.82 1.27
N ARG A 29 -13.15 5.76 1.62
CA ARG A 29 -13.51 5.53 3.02
C ARG A 29 -13.09 4.10 3.36
N GLY A 30 -12.05 3.94 4.18
CA GLY A 30 -11.79 2.70 4.92
C GLY A 30 -10.86 1.65 4.30
N SER A 31 -9.92 1.96 3.39
CA SER A 31 -8.85 1.00 3.05
C SER A 31 -7.47 1.59 3.27
N ASN A 32 -6.66 0.91 4.09
CA ASN A 32 -5.24 1.21 4.24
C ASN A 32 -4.53 0.85 2.93
N GLY A 33 -3.97 1.85 2.25
CA GLY A 33 -3.13 1.60 1.09
C GLY A 33 -1.84 0.88 1.47
N ILE A 34 -1.05 0.50 0.47
CA ILE A 34 0.28 -0.07 0.69
C ILE A 34 1.36 0.84 0.12
N LEU A 35 2.50 0.88 0.79
CA LEU A 35 3.77 1.46 0.36
C LEU A 35 4.78 0.34 0.13
N VAL A 36 5.41 0.30 -1.04
CA VAL A 36 6.39 -0.73 -1.41
C VAL A 36 7.74 -0.07 -1.69
N ALA A 37 8.76 -0.47 -0.95
CA ALA A 37 10.16 -0.13 -1.22
C ALA A 37 10.77 -1.21 -2.12
N THR A 38 11.26 -0.83 -3.31
CA THR A 38 11.82 -1.78 -4.29
C THR A 38 13.35 -1.69 -4.41
N LYS A 39 13.95 -2.68 -5.07
CA LYS A 39 15.41 -2.86 -5.25
C LYS A 39 16.19 -3.04 -3.95
N THR A 40 15.57 -3.69 -2.96
CA THR A 40 16.15 -3.89 -1.64
C THR A 40 17.39 -4.79 -1.64
N ASP A 41 17.60 -5.53 -2.74
CA ASP A 41 18.82 -6.28 -3.05
C ASP A 41 20.07 -5.39 -3.20
N GLN A 42 19.91 -4.10 -3.50
CA GLN A 42 21.02 -3.16 -3.70
C GLN A 42 21.38 -2.39 -2.42
N SER A 43 21.60 -3.10 -1.31
CA SER A 43 21.86 -2.53 0.02
C SER A 43 22.98 -1.48 0.05
N LEU A 44 24.07 -1.69 -0.70
CA LEU A 44 25.20 -0.76 -0.81
C LEU A 44 24.85 0.57 -1.49
N ARG A 45 23.79 0.60 -2.28
CA ARG A 45 23.31 1.79 -3.01
C ARG A 45 22.07 2.39 -2.37
N ARG A 46 21.62 1.85 -1.22
CA ARG A 46 20.43 2.31 -0.52
C ARG A 46 20.62 3.78 -0.10
N GLN A 47 19.68 4.61 -0.52
CA GLN A 47 19.59 6.03 -0.19
C GLN A 47 18.43 6.34 0.76
N VAL A 48 17.48 5.40 0.90
CA VAL A 48 16.33 5.51 1.80
C VAL A 48 16.34 4.29 2.71
N THR A 49 16.47 4.55 4.00
CA THR A 49 16.49 3.52 5.04
C THR A 49 15.12 2.85 5.16
N GLN A 50 15.12 1.65 5.73
CA GLN A 50 13.88 0.94 6.06
C GLN A 50 13.05 1.76 7.05
N GLN A 51 13.69 2.36 8.06
CA GLN A 51 13.03 3.18 9.07
C GLN A 51 12.30 4.39 8.45
N GLU A 52 12.92 5.11 7.51
CA GLU A 52 12.26 6.22 6.80
C GLU A 52 10.99 5.75 6.06
N GLY A 53 11.05 4.58 5.43
CA GLY A 53 9.91 3.97 4.75
C GLY A 53 8.78 3.58 5.72
N GLU A 54 9.10 2.94 6.83
CA GLU A 54 8.16 2.53 7.87
C GLU A 54 7.49 3.73 8.55
N GLU A 55 8.27 4.78 8.88
CA GLU A 55 7.75 6.01 9.47
C GLU A 55 6.79 6.72 8.51
N TYR A 56 7.15 6.82 7.22
CA TYR A 56 6.27 7.39 6.21
C TYR A 56 4.96 6.59 6.09
N ALA A 57 5.06 5.26 6.01
CA ALA A 57 3.88 4.41 5.92
C ALA A 57 2.96 4.59 7.14
N LYS A 58 3.52 4.62 8.36
CA LYS A 58 2.78 4.86 9.59
C LYS A 58 2.09 6.23 9.60
N GLN A 59 2.79 7.30 9.23
CA GLN A 59 2.22 8.66 9.18
C GLN A 59 1.06 8.79 8.19
N HIS A 60 1.07 7.98 7.13
CA HIS A 60 0.06 8.00 6.08
C HIS A 60 -0.96 6.87 6.16
N ASN A 61 -0.96 6.08 7.24
CA ASN A 61 -1.83 4.92 7.44
C ASN A 61 -1.76 3.93 6.25
N LEU A 62 -0.53 3.62 5.85
CA LEU A 62 -0.19 2.64 4.82
C LEU A 62 0.49 1.43 5.45
N VAL A 63 0.37 0.27 4.82
CA VAL A 63 1.17 -0.91 5.17
C VAL A 63 2.46 -0.90 4.35
N TYR A 64 3.59 -1.10 5.02
CA TYR A 64 4.91 -1.08 4.42
C TYR A 64 5.36 -2.48 3.98
N PHE A 65 5.95 -2.57 2.79
CA PHE A 65 6.60 -3.77 2.26
C PHE A 65 7.94 -3.41 1.64
N GLU A 66 8.89 -4.34 1.73
CA GLU A 66 10.17 -4.30 1.03
C GLU A 66 10.20 -5.42 -0.01
N CYS A 67 10.68 -5.14 -1.22
CA CYS A 67 10.80 -6.15 -2.28
C CYS A 67 12.03 -5.92 -3.17
N ALA A 68 12.49 -7.00 -3.79
CA ALA A 68 13.49 -6.95 -4.85
C ALA A 68 12.94 -7.67 -6.07
N ALA A 69 12.38 -6.90 -7.01
CA ALA A 69 11.75 -7.43 -8.21
C ALA A 69 12.74 -8.20 -9.09
N ALA A 70 13.99 -7.75 -9.17
CA ALA A 70 15.04 -8.39 -9.96
C ALA A 70 15.40 -9.79 -9.46
N THR A 71 15.26 -10.04 -8.16
CA THR A 71 15.57 -11.32 -7.51
C THR A 71 14.31 -12.08 -7.08
N ASN A 72 13.13 -11.64 -7.53
CA ASN A 72 11.83 -12.21 -7.16
C ASN A 72 11.63 -12.36 -5.63
N THR A 73 12.19 -11.44 -4.84
CA THR A 73 12.18 -11.51 -3.37
C THR A 73 11.06 -10.64 -2.81
N GLU A 74 10.20 -11.23 -1.97
CA GLU A 74 9.09 -10.57 -1.27
C GLU A 74 8.13 -9.79 -2.20
N VAL A 75 8.06 -10.18 -3.47
CA VAL A 75 7.20 -9.50 -4.46
C VAL A 75 5.74 -9.86 -4.31
N GLU A 76 5.42 -11.05 -3.78
CA GLU A 76 4.03 -11.56 -3.72
C GLU A 76 3.23 -10.97 -2.55
N ALA A 77 3.88 -10.77 -1.39
CA ALA A 77 3.22 -10.32 -0.17
C ALA A 77 2.40 -9.02 -0.33
N PRO A 78 2.89 -7.97 -1.02
CA PRO A 78 2.11 -6.76 -1.28
C PRO A 78 0.82 -7.04 -2.07
N PHE A 79 0.87 -7.94 -3.05
CA PHE A 79 -0.30 -8.26 -3.89
C PHE A 79 -1.31 -9.10 -3.12
N TYR A 80 -0.87 -10.10 -2.35
CA TYR A 80 -1.77 -10.90 -1.51
C TYR A 80 -2.46 -10.04 -0.45
N TYR A 81 -1.74 -9.12 0.19
CA TYR A 81 -2.35 -8.18 1.13
C TYR A 81 -3.44 -7.35 0.46
N MET A 82 -3.17 -6.80 -0.72
CA MET A 82 -4.17 -6.04 -1.47
C MET A 82 -5.39 -6.91 -1.84
N ALA A 83 -5.17 -8.12 -2.36
CA ALA A 83 -6.25 -9.03 -2.75
C ALA A 83 -7.16 -9.35 -1.55
N ASN A 84 -6.57 -9.70 -0.40
CA ASN A 84 -7.33 -9.98 0.81
C ASN A 84 -8.07 -8.75 1.34
N ALA A 85 -7.43 -7.57 1.30
CA ALA A 85 -8.05 -6.32 1.72
C ALA A 85 -9.25 -5.94 0.83
N PHE A 86 -9.17 -6.19 -0.48
CA PHE A 86 -10.31 -6.01 -1.38
C PHE A 86 -11.42 -7.03 -1.16
N HIS A 87 -11.05 -8.31 -0.98
CA HIS A 87 -12.00 -9.40 -0.75
C HIS A 87 -12.80 -9.19 0.54
N GLY A 88 -12.14 -8.93 1.67
CA GLY A 88 -12.83 -8.72 2.96
C GLY A 88 -13.82 -7.55 2.90
N ARG A 89 -13.46 -6.46 2.21
CA ARG A 89 -14.35 -5.31 2.02
C ARG A 89 -15.57 -5.64 1.17
N PHE A 90 -15.40 -6.47 0.14
CA PHE A 90 -16.50 -6.92 -0.70
C PHE A 90 -17.50 -7.76 0.12
N GLU A 91 -17.00 -8.65 0.98
CA GLU A 91 -17.84 -9.46 1.88
C GLU A 91 -18.59 -8.60 2.91
N GLU A 92 -17.93 -7.61 3.53
CA GLU A 92 -18.58 -6.67 4.46
C GLU A 92 -19.72 -5.88 3.79
N GLN A 93 -19.50 -5.39 2.57
CA GLN A 93 -20.52 -4.68 1.79
C GLN A 93 -21.74 -5.58 1.48
N LEU A 94 -21.49 -6.84 1.08
CA LEU A 94 -22.55 -7.82 0.84
C LEU A 94 -23.33 -8.13 2.13
N HIS A 95 -22.64 -8.28 3.26
CA HIS A 95 -23.29 -8.56 4.53
C HIS A 95 -24.17 -7.39 5.00
N LEU A 96 -23.66 -6.15 4.89
CA LEU A 96 -24.41 -4.94 5.25
C LEU A 96 -25.65 -4.75 4.37
N THR A 97 -25.51 -4.95 3.06
CA THR A 97 -26.64 -4.82 2.12
C THR A 97 -27.69 -5.91 2.36
N SER A 98 -27.26 -7.16 2.60
CA SER A 98 -28.18 -8.25 2.98
C SER A 98 -28.96 -7.94 4.26
N LYS A 99 -28.30 -7.33 5.27
CA LYS A 99 -28.93 -6.98 6.54
C LYS A 99 -29.96 -5.86 6.39
N ILE A 100 -29.61 -4.81 5.63
CA ILE A 100 -30.54 -3.70 5.34
C ILE A 100 -31.79 -4.21 4.62
N VAL A 101 -31.63 -5.11 3.64
CA VAL A 101 -32.76 -5.70 2.92
C VAL A 101 -33.63 -6.56 3.85
N ALA A 102 -33.02 -7.30 4.78
CA ALA A 102 -33.75 -8.11 5.76
C ALA A 102 -34.54 -7.25 6.76
N ASP A 103 -33.99 -6.12 7.21
CA ASP A 103 -34.65 -5.21 8.18
C ASP A 103 -35.81 -4.39 7.54
N LEU A 104 -35.93 -4.39 6.21
CA LEU A 104 -37.01 -3.73 5.47
C LEU A 104 -38.27 -4.60 5.29
N HIS A 105 -38.23 -5.87 5.72
CA HIS A 105 -39.33 -6.85 5.66
C HIS A 105 -39.78 -7.25 7.06
#